data_AF-A0A523YAU8-F1
#
_entry.id   AF-A0A523YAU8-F1
#
_cell.length_a   1.000
_cell.length_b   1.000
_cell.length_c   1.000
_cell.angle_alpha   90.00
_cell.angle_beta   90.00
_cell.angle_gamma   90.00
#
_symmetry.space_group_name_H-M   'P 1'
#
loop_
_entity.id
_entity.type
_entity.pdbx_description
1 polymer ?
#
loop_
_entity_poly.entity_id
_entity_poly.type
_entity_poly.pdbx_seq_one_letter_code
_entity_poly.pdbx_strand_id
1 'polypeptide(L)'
;GAGASVEGDRVRIPAWMVEDAIRKAPSRVVLGKRNGERSVFLEGDKSWFGPSLDCIDYLDPITDERTRFTSEHCRITATLADALPNFHWSMIIGMADNQPPDIADRVIVRQALTYCEKPLVFCCKDTNSERDIYEMALLICGGKENFEKAPTIVHYSEPIAPLEY
;
A
#
# COMPACT_ATOMS: atom_id res chain seq x y z
N GLY A 1 8.69 4.54 29.25
CA GLY A 1 7.79 3.77 28.35
C GLY A 1 6.39 4.36 28.39
N ALA A 2 5.56 4.07 27.38
CA ALA A 2 4.22 4.64 27.25
C ALA A 2 3.18 4.12 28.27
N GLY A 3 3.50 3.08 29.06
CA GLY A 3 2.64 2.54 30.13
C GLY A 3 2.14 1.10 29.95
N ALA A 4 2.54 0.41 28.88
CA ALA A 4 2.24 -1.02 28.68
C ALA A 4 3.16 -1.94 29.48
N SER A 5 2.69 -3.15 29.81
CA SER A 5 3.49 -4.20 30.46
C SER A 5 4.05 -5.14 29.41
N VAL A 6 5.36 -5.43 29.48
CA VAL A 6 6.07 -6.28 28.53
C VAL A 6 6.67 -7.48 29.25
N GLU A 7 6.35 -8.69 28.79
CA GLU A 7 6.97 -9.94 29.22
C GLU A 7 7.47 -10.70 27.98
N GLY A 8 8.78 -10.69 27.74
CA GLY A 8 9.36 -11.29 26.53
C GLY A 8 8.83 -10.61 25.26
N ASP A 9 8.20 -11.40 24.40
CA ASP A 9 7.51 -11.01 23.17
C ASP A 9 6.04 -10.61 23.38
N ARG A 10 5.51 -10.76 24.59
CA ARG A 10 4.10 -10.47 24.90
C ARG A 10 3.93 -9.08 25.50
N VAL A 11 3.17 -8.25 24.79
CA VAL A 11 2.79 -6.89 25.24
C VAL A 11 1.34 -6.90 25.73
N ARG A 12 1.10 -6.41 26.95
CA ARG A 12 -0.24 -6.18 27.52
C ARG A 12 -0.52 -4.68 27.54
N ILE A 13 -1.46 -4.25 26.69
CA ILE A 13 -1.83 -2.85 26.50
C ILE A 13 -3.04 -2.52 27.40
N PRO A 14 -2.95 -1.54 28.30
CA PRO A 14 -4.08 -1.14 29.13
C PRO A 14 -5.14 -0.40 28.30
N ALA A 15 -6.42 -0.56 28.64
CA ALA A 15 -7.56 -0.02 27.89
C ALA A 15 -7.44 1.49 27.60
N TRP A 16 -7.02 2.28 28.60
CA TRP A 16 -6.87 3.74 28.45
C TRP A 16 -5.89 4.13 27.35
N MET A 17 -4.86 3.32 27.07
CA MET A 17 -3.87 3.59 26.02
C MET A 17 -4.48 3.34 24.64
N VAL A 18 -5.30 2.30 24.51
CA VAL A 18 -6.03 2.00 23.27
C VAL A 18 -7.05 3.11 23.00
N GLU A 19 -7.83 3.51 24.01
CA GLU A 19 -8.81 4.59 23.90
C GLU A 19 -8.17 5.93 23.55
N ASP A 20 -7.01 6.24 24.13
CA ASP A 20 -6.25 7.46 23.81
C ASP A 20 -5.68 7.44 22.38
N ALA A 21 -5.17 6.29 21.92
CA ALA A 21 -4.71 6.13 20.54
C ALA A 21 -5.86 6.32 19.53
N ILE A 22 -7.03 5.72 19.78
CA ILE A 22 -8.22 5.90 18.95
C ILE A 22 -8.66 7.36 18.91
N ARG A 23 -8.63 8.07 20.05
CA ARG A 23 -9.01 9.49 20.13
C ARG A 23 -8.06 10.40 19.35
N LYS A 24 -6.77 10.05 19.31
CA LYS A 24 -5.72 10.80 18.58
C LYS A 24 -5.70 10.48 17.09
N ALA A 25 -6.23 9.33 16.68
CA ALA A 25 -6.30 8.95 15.28
C ALA A 25 -7.17 9.96 14.50
N PRO A 26 -6.75 10.35 13.28
CA PRO A 26 -7.52 11.29 12.48
C PRO A 26 -8.85 10.67 12.02
N SER A 27 -9.96 11.40 12.15
CA SER A 27 -11.27 10.99 11.62
C SER A 27 -11.38 11.13 10.10
N ARG A 28 -10.35 11.69 9.45
CA ARG A 28 -10.26 11.95 8.02
C ARG A 28 -8.84 11.75 7.53
N VAL A 29 -8.69 10.96 6.47
CA VAL A 29 -7.45 10.85 5.70
C VAL A 29 -7.77 11.12 4.23
N VAL A 30 -6.93 11.88 3.54
CA VAL A 30 -7.11 12.20 2.12
C VAL A 30 -5.89 11.72 1.35
N LEU A 31 -6.08 10.89 0.33
CA LEU A 31 -5.01 10.41 -0.54
C LEU A 31 -5.00 11.20 -1.86
N GLY A 32 -3.80 11.32 -2.41
CA GLY A 32 -3.50 12.03 -3.64
C GLY A 32 -3.13 11.12 -4.79
N LYS A 33 -3.45 11.56 -6.00
CA LYS A 33 -2.82 11.05 -7.21
C LYS A 33 -1.37 11.54 -7.30
N ARG A 34 -0.62 10.94 -8.22
CA ARG A 34 0.76 11.31 -8.55
C ARG A 34 0.96 12.81 -8.81
N ASN A 35 0.00 13.48 -9.44
CA ASN A 35 0.04 14.92 -9.75
C ASN A 35 -0.30 15.83 -8.54
N GLY A 36 -0.56 15.27 -7.36
CA GLY A 36 -0.97 16.00 -6.15
C GLY A 36 -2.47 16.28 -6.04
N GLU A 37 -3.28 15.87 -7.02
CA GLU A 37 -4.74 15.96 -6.96
C GLU A 37 -5.27 15.04 -5.85
N ARG A 38 -6.00 15.61 -4.90
CA ARG A 38 -6.70 14.85 -3.84
C ARG A 38 -7.88 14.10 -4.45
N SER A 39 -7.84 12.77 -4.43
CA SER A 39 -8.81 11.93 -5.13
C SER A 39 -9.62 11.01 -4.23
N VAL A 40 -9.04 10.52 -3.13
CA VAL A 40 -9.70 9.56 -2.22
C VAL A 40 -9.83 10.18 -0.84
N PHE A 41 -11.07 10.33 -0.38
CA PHE A 41 -11.40 10.95 0.90
C PHE A 41 -11.95 9.89 1.86
N LEU A 42 -11.08 9.39 2.74
CA LEU A 42 -11.42 8.39 3.77
C LEU A 42 -12.05 9.12 4.96
N GLU A 43 -13.36 9.32 4.89
CA GLU A 43 -14.16 10.03 5.90
C GLU A 43 -15.63 9.62 5.83
N GLY A 44 -16.30 9.64 6.98
CA GLY A 44 -17.76 9.45 7.06
C GLY A 44 -18.23 8.13 6.43
N ASP A 45 -19.17 8.23 5.51
CA ASP A 45 -19.84 7.13 4.79
C ASP A 45 -19.33 6.93 3.35
N LYS A 46 -18.22 7.58 2.99
CA LYS A 46 -17.65 7.46 1.64
C LYS A 46 -17.00 6.11 1.42
N SER A 47 -17.23 5.53 0.24
CA SER A 47 -16.65 4.25 -0.19
C SER A 47 -15.83 4.44 -1.45
N TRP A 48 -14.71 3.73 -1.54
CA TRP A 48 -13.77 3.80 -2.65
C TRP A 48 -13.32 2.41 -3.04
N PHE A 49 -13.30 2.13 -4.34
CA PHE A 49 -13.00 0.82 -4.89
C PHE A 49 -11.68 0.81 -5.63
N GLY A 50 -10.95 -0.30 -5.55
CA GLY A 50 -9.71 -0.54 -6.27
C GLY A 50 -9.43 -2.04 -6.37
N PRO A 51 -8.58 -2.45 -7.32
CA PRO A 51 -8.18 -3.83 -7.46
C PRO A 51 -7.21 -4.20 -6.33
N SER A 52 -7.29 -5.45 -5.89
CA SER A 52 -6.54 -5.99 -4.77
C SER A 52 -5.95 -7.36 -5.14
N LEU A 53 -4.98 -7.78 -4.31
CA LEU A 53 -4.48 -9.15 -4.01
C LEU A 53 -3.08 -9.43 -4.56
N ASP A 54 -2.10 -9.67 -3.66
CA ASP A 54 -0.73 -10.13 -3.97
C ASP A 54 -0.70 -11.57 -4.50
N CYS A 55 -1.14 -11.77 -5.74
CA CYS A 55 -1.16 -13.08 -6.37
C CYS A 55 0.24 -13.53 -6.81
N ILE A 56 0.55 -14.81 -6.54
CA ILE A 56 1.79 -15.44 -7.02
C ILE A 56 1.70 -15.77 -8.52
N ASP A 57 0.49 -16.06 -8.99
CA ASP A 57 0.25 -16.43 -10.37
C ASP A 57 -0.62 -15.38 -11.09
N TYR A 58 -0.38 -15.25 -12.38
CA TYR A 58 -1.12 -14.41 -13.31
C TYR A 58 -1.91 -15.30 -14.27
N LEU A 59 -3.21 -15.05 -14.39
CA LEU A 59 -4.05 -15.66 -15.41
C LEU A 59 -4.19 -14.67 -16.57
N ASP A 60 -3.66 -15.03 -17.73
CA ASP A 60 -3.78 -14.18 -18.92
C ASP A 60 -5.22 -14.22 -19.46
N PRO A 61 -5.94 -13.09 -19.50
CA PRO A 61 -7.35 -13.06 -19.93
C PRO A 61 -7.53 -13.28 -21.43
N ILE A 62 -6.46 -13.23 -22.24
CA ILE A 62 -6.48 -13.44 -23.68
C ILE A 62 -6.21 -14.90 -24.03
N THR A 63 -5.25 -15.54 -23.36
CA THR A 63 -4.84 -16.93 -23.66
C THR A 63 -5.43 -17.97 -22.71
N ASP A 64 -5.99 -17.56 -21.57
CA ASP A 64 -6.45 -18.44 -20.47
C ASP A 64 -5.31 -19.27 -19.84
N GLU A 65 -4.06 -18.83 -20.04
CA GLU A 65 -2.89 -19.51 -19.46
C GLU A 65 -2.50 -18.91 -18.11
N ARG A 66 -2.19 -19.80 -17.16
CA ARG A 66 -1.68 -19.43 -15.83
C ARG A 66 -0.16 -19.50 -15.81
N THR A 67 0.47 -18.40 -15.42
CA THR A 67 1.94 -18.26 -15.31
C THR A 67 2.32 -17.60 -13.99
N ARG A 68 3.62 -17.56 -13.65
CA ARG A 68 4.07 -16.78 -12.49
C ARG A 68 3.89 -15.29 -12.73
N PHE A 69 3.49 -14.58 -11.68
CA PHE A 69 3.40 -13.13 -11.74
C PHE A 69 4.80 -12.52 -11.89
N THR A 70 4.93 -11.51 -12.74
CA THR A 70 6.22 -10.86 -13.03
C THR A 70 6.08 -9.34 -12.93
N SER A 71 7.20 -8.64 -12.91
CA SER A 71 7.20 -7.17 -12.97
C SER A 71 6.52 -6.61 -14.23
N GLU A 72 6.46 -7.37 -15.33
CA GLU A 72 5.72 -6.97 -16.54
C GLU A 72 4.20 -7.13 -16.38
N HIS A 73 3.75 -8.18 -15.69
CA HIS A 73 2.33 -8.31 -15.33
C HIS A 73 1.87 -7.18 -14.41
N CYS A 74 2.74 -6.69 -13.51
CA CYS A 74 2.47 -5.49 -12.71
C CYS A 74 2.24 -4.25 -13.59
N ARG A 75 3.07 -4.05 -14.61
CA ARG A 75 2.90 -2.94 -15.57
C ARG A 75 1.52 -2.98 -16.23
N ILE A 76 1.13 -4.15 -16.76
CA ILE A 76 -0.14 -4.35 -17.47
C ILE A 76 -1.31 -4.04 -16.53
N THR A 77 -1.29 -4.60 -15.34
CA THR A 77 -2.40 -4.54 -14.39
C THR A 77 -2.51 -3.19 -13.70
N ALA A 78 -1.39 -2.52 -13.43
CA ALA A 78 -1.37 -1.12 -13.00
C ALA A 78 -1.93 -0.19 -14.09
N THR A 79 -1.57 -0.39 -15.36
CA THR A 79 -2.10 0.39 -16.49
C THR A 79 -3.62 0.20 -16.63
N LEU A 80 -4.09 -1.04 -16.50
CA LEU A 80 -5.52 -1.35 -16.48
C LEU A 80 -6.22 -0.67 -15.30
N ALA A 81 -5.61 -0.75 -14.11
CA ALA A 81 -6.17 -0.14 -12.92
C ALA A 81 -6.31 1.38 -13.07
N ASP A 82 -5.34 2.03 -13.71
CA ASP A 82 -5.34 3.46 -14.00
C ASP A 82 -6.45 3.85 -14.98
N ALA A 83 -6.62 3.08 -16.07
CA ALA A 83 -7.60 3.37 -17.11
C ALA A 83 -9.07 3.21 -16.66
N LEU A 84 -9.36 2.38 -15.67
CA LEU A 84 -10.73 2.07 -15.25
C LEU A 84 -11.33 3.18 -14.36
N PRO A 85 -12.45 3.83 -14.75
CA PRO A 85 -12.97 4.99 -14.02
C PRO A 85 -13.56 4.67 -12.64
N ASN A 86 -13.98 3.43 -12.42
CA ASN A 86 -14.56 2.99 -11.14
C ASN A 86 -13.49 2.51 -10.14
N PHE A 87 -12.22 2.47 -10.54
CA PHE A 87 -11.11 2.26 -9.63
C PHE A 87 -10.54 3.61 -9.22
N HIS A 88 -10.47 3.83 -7.92
CA HIS A 88 -10.12 5.10 -7.29
C HIS A 88 -8.74 5.05 -6.64
N TRP A 89 -8.29 3.85 -6.29
CA TRP A 89 -6.96 3.49 -5.81
C TRP A 89 -6.55 2.17 -6.47
N SER A 90 -5.26 1.81 -6.38
CA SER A 90 -4.75 0.50 -6.81
C SER A 90 -3.95 -0.14 -5.69
N MET A 91 -3.95 -1.46 -5.58
CA MET A 91 -2.96 -2.18 -4.80
C MET A 91 -1.87 -2.75 -5.72
N ILE A 92 -0.71 -3.10 -5.16
CA ILE A 92 0.14 -4.10 -5.79
C ILE A 92 -0.63 -5.44 -5.81
N ILE A 93 -0.70 -6.08 -6.98
CA ILE A 93 -1.57 -7.26 -7.17
C ILE A 93 -0.79 -8.55 -7.43
N GLY A 94 0.50 -8.55 -7.10
CA GLY A 94 1.31 -9.74 -7.31
C GLY A 94 2.78 -9.54 -7.05
N MET A 95 3.45 -10.67 -6.86
CA MET A 95 4.86 -10.74 -6.51
C MET A 95 5.70 -10.94 -7.78
N ALA A 96 6.77 -10.14 -7.96
CA ALA A 96 7.65 -10.29 -9.12
C ALA A 96 8.55 -11.53 -8.98
N ASP A 97 8.11 -12.68 -9.50
CA ASP A 97 8.88 -13.95 -9.52
C ASP A 97 10.18 -13.83 -10.34
N ASN A 98 10.22 -12.90 -11.31
CA ASN A 98 11.39 -12.61 -12.14
C ASN A 98 12.40 -11.67 -11.48
N GLN A 99 12.30 -11.38 -10.18
CA GLN A 99 13.21 -10.50 -9.44
C GLN A 99 13.80 -11.21 -8.21
N PRO A 100 15.01 -10.82 -7.76
CA PRO A 100 15.53 -11.31 -6.49
C PRO A 100 14.54 -10.99 -5.35
N PRO A 101 14.24 -11.96 -4.46
CA PRO A 101 13.27 -11.76 -3.38
C PRO A 101 13.58 -10.55 -2.50
N ASP A 102 14.87 -10.23 -2.37
CA ASP A 102 15.32 -9.10 -1.56
C ASP A 102 14.85 -7.74 -2.09
N ILE A 103 14.57 -7.60 -3.39
CA ILE A 103 14.19 -6.32 -4.02
C ILE A 103 12.83 -6.34 -4.72
N ALA A 104 12.14 -7.49 -4.72
CA ALA A 104 10.96 -7.71 -5.52
C ALA A 104 9.81 -6.73 -5.19
N ASP A 105 9.60 -6.44 -3.91
CA ASP A 105 8.59 -5.49 -3.42
C ASP A 105 8.81 -4.07 -3.95
N ARG A 106 10.04 -3.56 -3.85
CA ARG A 106 10.44 -2.26 -4.39
C ARG A 106 10.31 -2.18 -5.90
N VAL A 107 10.65 -3.26 -6.62
CA VAL A 107 10.49 -3.30 -8.08
C VAL A 107 9.01 -3.27 -8.47
N ILE A 108 8.16 -4.03 -7.78
CA ILE A 108 6.70 -4.04 -8.01
C ILE A 108 6.09 -2.66 -7.71
N VAL A 109 6.43 -2.05 -6.56
CA VAL A 109 5.94 -0.71 -6.21
C VAL A 109 6.39 0.33 -7.22
N ARG A 110 7.66 0.29 -7.65
CA ARG A 110 8.16 1.18 -8.70
C ARG A 110 7.35 1.02 -9.99
N GLN A 111 7.05 -0.21 -10.41
CA GLN A 111 6.20 -0.45 -11.59
C GLN A 111 4.81 0.14 -11.38
N ALA A 112 4.14 -0.15 -10.27
CA ALA A 112 2.81 0.36 -9.98
C ALA A 112 2.75 1.90 -10.01
N LEU A 113 3.71 2.58 -9.35
CA LEU A 113 3.79 4.05 -9.33
C LEU A 113 4.15 4.67 -10.70
N THR A 114 4.84 3.91 -11.56
CA THR A 114 5.20 4.38 -12.90
C THR A 114 3.98 4.38 -13.83
N TYR A 115 3.13 3.35 -13.73
CA TYR A 115 2.06 3.08 -14.70
C TYR A 115 0.63 3.36 -14.19
N CYS A 116 0.48 3.78 -12.93
CA CYS A 116 -0.79 4.19 -12.36
C CYS A 116 -0.62 5.51 -11.60
N GLU A 117 -1.49 6.48 -11.86
CA GLU A 117 -1.47 7.77 -11.19
C GLU A 117 -2.30 7.80 -9.91
N LYS A 118 -3.14 6.79 -9.70
CA LYS A 118 -4.03 6.68 -8.54
C LYS A 118 -3.23 6.36 -7.26
N PRO A 119 -3.75 6.70 -6.07
CA PRO A 119 -3.13 6.31 -4.81
C PRO A 119 -2.85 4.81 -4.76
N LEU A 120 -1.65 4.45 -4.32
CA LEU A 120 -1.18 3.06 -4.25
C LEU A 120 -1.26 2.52 -2.82
N VAL A 121 -1.97 1.40 -2.65
CA VAL A 121 -1.87 0.55 -1.48
C VAL A 121 -0.73 -0.44 -1.72
N PHE A 122 0.22 -0.54 -0.78
CA PHE A 122 1.35 -1.45 -0.91
C PHE A 122 1.55 -2.26 0.36
N CYS A 123 2.10 -3.46 0.21
CA CYS A 123 2.72 -4.20 1.30
C CYS A 123 4.24 -4.30 1.02
N CYS A 124 5.02 -4.56 2.05
CA CYS A 124 6.46 -4.76 1.90
C CYS A 124 6.97 -5.68 2.99
N LYS A 125 8.18 -6.24 2.78
CA LYS A 125 8.70 -7.29 3.65
C LYS A 125 9.16 -6.80 5.03
N ASP A 126 9.68 -5.57 5.09
CA ASP A 126 10.32 -5.02 6.28
C ASP A 126 10.37 -3.48 6.26
N THR A 127 10.81 -2.91 7.39
CA THR A 127 10.92 -1.46 7.57
C THR A 127 11.95 -0.79 6.65
N ASN A 128 12.92 -1.52 6.09
CA ASN A 128 13.86 -0.93 5.13
C ASN A 128 13.18 -0.78 3.77
N SER A 129 12.45 -1.80 3.32
CA SER A 129 11.61 -1.69 2.12
C SER A 129 10.55 -0.60 2.27
N GLU A 130 9.91 -0.47 3.43
CA GLU A 130 8.93 0.59 3.70
C GLU A 130 9.56 1.98 3.52
N ARG A 131 10.76 2.19 4.07
CA ARG A 131 11.50 3.45 3.92
C ARG A 131 11.85 3.73 2.46
N ASP A 132 12.36 2.74 1.74
CA ASP A 132 12.71 2.91 0.32
C ASP A 132 11.48 3.28 -0.52
N ILE A 133 10.34 2.64 -0.26
CA ILE A 133 9.05 2.93 -0.91
C ILE A 133 8.56 4.34 -0.56
N TYR A 134 8.69 4.74 0.70
CA TYR A 134 8.36 6.10 1.13
C TYR A 134 9.23 7.14 0.42
N GLU A 135 10.54 6.91 0.30
CA GLU A 135 11.44 7.79 -0.46
C GLU A 135 11.05 7.87 -1.95
N MET A 136 10.62 6.75 -2.57
CA MET A 136 10.07 6.78 -3.93
C MET A 136 8.85 7.70 -4.02
N ALA A 137 7.92 7.62 -3.08
CA ALA A 137 6.75 8.48 -3.06
C ALA A 137 7.12 9.95 -2.85
N LEU A 138 8.08 10.25 -1.97
CA LEU A 138 8.60 11.61 -1.78
C LEU A 138 9.21 12.17 -3.07
N LEU A 139 10.02 11.39 -3.78
CA LEU A 139 10.61 11.80 -5.05
C LEU A 139 9.54 12.14 -6.08
N ILE A 140 8.47 11.33 -6.15
CA ILE A 140 7.37 11.51 -7.09
C ILE A 140 6.58 12.81 -6.81
N CYS A 141 6.24 13.09 -5.55
CA CYS A 141 5.46 14.29 -5.21
C CYS A 141 6.32 15.55 -5.05
N GLY A 142 7.64 15.46 -5.21
CA GLY A 142 8.55 16.61 -5.06
C GLY A 142 8.84 16.98 -3.60
N GLY A 143 8.83 16.00 -2.70
CA GLY A 143 9.27 16.13 -1.32
C GLY A 143 8.14 16.03 -0.28
N LYS A 144 8.56 15.99 0.99
CA LYS A 144 7.71 15.72 2.16
C LYS A 144 6.54 16.70 2.32
N GLU A 145 6.75 17.99 2.04
CA GLU A 145 5.69 18.99 2.17
C GLU A 145 4.51 18.71 1.23
N ASN A 146 4.80 18.25 0.00
CA ASN A 146 3.75 17.87 -0.96
C ASN A 146 3.12 16.53 -0.59
N PHE A 147 3.92 15.58 -0.10
CA PHE A 147 3.42 14.29 0.40
C PHE A 147 2.41 14.50 1.53
N GLU A 148 2.71 15.33 2.52
CA GLU A 148 1.82 15.60 3.66
C GLU A 148 0.49 16.26 3.24
N LYS A 149 0.48 17.01 2.12
CA LYS A 149 -0.74 17.64 1.58
C LYS A 149 -1.64 16.65 0.84
N ALA A 150 -1.06 15.65 0.19
CA ALA A 150 -1.76 14.66 -0.63
C ALA A 150 -0.94 13.35 -0.75
N PRO A 151 -0.93 12.49 0.29
CA PRO A 151 -0.16 11.25 0.30
C PRO A 151 -0.55 10.33 -0.87
N THR A 152 0.43 9.87 -1.64
CA THR A 152 0.21 9.04 -2.83
C THR A 152 0.24 7.54 -2.56
N ILE A 153 0.63 7.14 -1.35
CA ILE A 153 0.75 5.73 -0.95
C ILE A 153 0.10 5.48 0.42
N VAL A 154 -0.36 4.25 0.65
CA VAL A 154 -0.83 3.75 1.94
C VAL A 154 -0.20 2.37 2.18
N HIS A 155 0.44 2.20 3.33
CA HIS A 155 0.97 0.90 3.72
C HIS A 155 -0.17 0.03 4.28
N TYR A 156 -0.34 -1.14 3.68
CA TYR A 156 -1.19 -2.20 4.18
C TYR A 156 -0.37 -3.11 5.09
N SER A 157 -0.60 -3.01 6.39
CA SER A 157 0.13 -3.75 7.41
C SER A 157 -0.75 -4.83 8.03
N GLU A 158 -0.25 -6.07 8.04
CA GLU A 158 -1.00 -7.24 8.46
C GLU A 158 -0.45 -7.84 9.77
N PRO A 159 -1.28 -8.03 10.81
CA PRO A 159 -0.90 -8.84 11.95
C PRO A 159 -0.98 -10.33 11.59
N ILE A 160 -0.15 -11.14 12.22
CA ILE A 160 -0.28 -12.59 12.20
C ILE A 160 -1.38 -12.97 13.19
N ALA A 161 -2.51 -13.41 12.66
CA ALA A 161 -3.61 -13.86 13.50
C ALA A 161 -3.30 -15.25 14.10
N PRO A 162 -3.56 -15.48 15.41
CA PRO A 162 -4.10 -14.53 16.39
C PRO A 162 -3.03 -13.76 17.21
N LEU A 163 -3.20 -12.44 17.32
CA LEU A 163 -2.50 -11.53 18.26
C LEU A 163 -0.95 -11.52 18.17
N GLU A 164 -0.41 -11.59 16.96
CA GLU A 164 1.02 -11.50 16.67
C GLU A 164 1.28 -10.46 15.57
N TYR A 165 2.49 -9.88 15.55
CA TYR A 165 2.91 -8.82 14.62
C TYR A 165 4.39 -8.97 14.29
#